data_AF-A0A2P6PN20-F1
#
_entry.id   AF-A0A2P6PN20-F1
#
_cell.length_a   1.000
_cell.length_b   1.000
_cell.length_c   1.000
_cell.angle_alpha   90.00
_cell.angle_beta   90.00
_cell.angle_gamma   90.00
#
_symmetry.space_group_name_H-M   'P 1'
#
loop_
_entity.id
_entity.type
_entity.pdbx_description
1 polymer ?
#
loop_
_entity_poly.entity_id
_entity_poly.type
_entity_poly.pdbx_seq_one_letter_code
_entity_poly.pdbx_strand_id
1 'polypeptide(L)'
;MFGWLDLTDCQRFCDNLARGVVSEVEVDKRLFHLAKKRKKMTSSPFAGTKELMGEEEKLTALLTLFFSCAKSEEFQVEFSARAPLPNWFTCRQDVNWDVNSEVINKEHEFCIEIPQNSNWDNKGLVLCIQWRSLARSRHSVYINGIKFDEKMMWPSTVWVHYIPFVTVIRRLSDCGMPPPDMFRVMFRLEYEYTRTSPSGRSWGVHLIDDWWV
;
A
#
# COMPACT_ATOMS: atom_id res chain seq x y z
N MET A 1 -11.03 -16.84 0.31
CA MET A 1 -10.75 -15.82 1.33
C MET A 1 -9.24 -15.77 1.57
N PHE A 2 -8.56 -14.80 0.97
CA PHE A 2 -7.12 -14.61 1.14
C PHE A 2 -6.88 -13.64 2.30
N GLY A 3 -6.74 -14.14 3.53
CA GLY A 3 -6.56 -13.29 4.70
C GLY A 3 -5.18 -12.59 4.75
N TRP A 4 -4.15 -13.22 4.18
CA TRP A 4 -2.79 -12.71 4.15
C TRP A 4 -1.97 -13.45 3.09
N LEU A 5 -1.09 -12.73 2.39
CA LEU A 5 -0.16 -13.29 1.41
C LEU A 5 1.26 -12.76 1.65
N ASP A 6 2.18 -13.68 1.95
CA ASP A 6 3.61 -13.36 2.06
C ASP A 6 4.31 -13.57 0.71
N LEU A 7 4.87 -12.49 0.18
CA LEU A 7 5.64 -12.47 -1.06
C LEU A 7 7.10 -12.08 -0.83
N THR A 8 7.57 -12.07 0.41
CA THR A 8 8.92 -11.61 0.79
C THR A 8 10.01 -12.40 0.09
N ASP A 9 9.83 -13.72 -0.04
CA ASP A 9 10.77 -14.64 -0.70
C ASP A 9 10.29 -15.12 -2.09
N CYS A 10 9.13 -14.61 -2.54
CA CYS A 10 8.46 -15.13 -3.73
C CYS A 10 8.81 -14.35 -5.00
N GLN A 11 10.07 -13.93 -5.15
CA GLN A 11 10.49 -13.08 -6.29
C GLN A 11 10.11 -13.68 -7.64
N ARG A 12 10.26 -14.99 -7.82
CA ARG A 12 9.88 -15.70 -9.06
C ARG A 12 8.37 -15.72 -9.28
N PHE A 13 7.56 -15.81 -8.23
CA PHE A 13 6.10 -15.75 -8.33
C PHE A 13 5.64 -14.32 -8.62
N CYS A 14 6.24 -13.31 -8.00
CA CYS A 14 6.02 -11.90 -8.32
C CYS A 14 6.39 -11.61 -9.78
N ASP A 15 7.54 -12.09 -10.25
CA ASP A 15 7.98 -11.96 -11.63
C ASP A 15 7.03 -12.69 -12.61
N ASN A 16 6.57 -13.88 -12.24
CA ASN A 16 5.65 -14.66 -13.08
C ASN A 16 4.23 -14.09 -13.09
N LEU A 17 3.73 -13.56 -11.97
CA LEU A 17 2.46 -12.83 -11.93
C LEU A 17 2.57 -11.54 -12.74
N ALA A 18 3.62 -10.75 -12.52
CA ALA A 18 3.87 -9.54 -13.29
C ALA A 18 3.99 -9.82 -14.79
N ARG A 19 4.56 -10.98 -15.20
CA ARG A 19 4.64 -11.41 -16.61
C ARG A 19 3.34 -12.06 -17.12
N GLY A 20 2.62 -12.82 -16.30
CA GLY A 20 1.36 -13.48 -16.66
C GLY A 20 0.23 -12.49 -16.86
N VAL A 21 0.23 -11.39 -16.09
CA VAL A 21 -0.62 -10.21 -16.33
C VAL A 21 -0.36 -9.59 -17.72
N VAL A 22 0.86 -9.74 -18.27
CA VAL A 22 1.20 -9.26 -19.61
C VAL A 22 0.73 -10.21 -20.71
N SER A 23 0.51 -11.51 -20.42
CA SER A 23 0.25 -12.49 -21.48
C SER A 23 -1.12 -13.16 -21.48
N GLU A 24 -1.82 -13.35 -20.35
CA GLU A 24 -2.98 -14.27 -20.33
C GLU A 24 -4.17 -13.91 -19.45
N VAL A 25 -4.24 -12.71 -18.87
CA VAL A 25 -5.51 -12.23 -18.33
C VAL A 25 -5.99 -11.10 -19.21
N GLU A 26 -7.25 -11.17 -19.62
CA GLU A 26 -8.04 -10.03 -20.10
C GLU A 26 -8.23 -9.01 -18.96
N VAL A 27 -7.17 -8.71 -18.20
CA VAL A 27 -7.04 -7.52 -17.38
C VAL A 27 -7.08 -6.39 -18.38
N ASP A 28 -8.17 -5.65 -18.32
CA ASP A 28 -8.62 -4.66 -19.29
C ASP A 28 -7.47 -4.06 -20.09
N LYS A 29 -7.52 -4.17 -21.43
CA LYS A 29 -6.55 -3.55 -22.35
C LYS A 29 -6.33 -2.05 -22.03
N ARG A 30 -7.27 -1.42 -21.31
CA ARG A 30 -7.19 -0.06 -20.73
C ARG A 30 -6.11 0.10 -19.65
N LEU A 31 -5.94 -0.85 -18.72
CA LEU A 31 -4.91 -0.81 -17.68
C LEU A 31 -3.50 -0.83 -18.28
N PHE A 32 -3.31 -1.69 -19.28
CA PHE A 32 -2.05 -1.75 -20.03
C PHE A 32 -1.82 -0.47 -20.86
N HIS A 33 -2.89 0.10 -21.44
CA HIS A 33 -2.82 1.40 -22.10
C HIS A 33 -2.50 2.55 -21.14
N LEU A 34 -2.97 2.54 -19.90
CA LEU A 34 -2.68 3.56 -18.89
C LEU A 34 -1.22 3.51 -18.44
N ALA A 35 -0.69 2.32 -18.15
CA ALA A 35 0.73 2.14 -17.86
C ALA A 35 1.61 2.58 -19.04
N LYS A 36 1.22 2.20 -20.27
CA LYS A 36 1.91 2.61 -21.50
C LYS A 36 1.80 4.12 -21.79
N LYS A 37 0.67 4.75 -21.48
CA LYS A 37 0.43 6.20 -21.62
C LYS A 37 1.29 7.00 -20.65
N ARG A 38 1.43 6.53 -19.40
CA ARG A 38 2.36 7.12 -18.42
C ARG A 38 3.82 6.99 -18.89
N LYS A 39 4.22 5.85 -19.44
CA LYS A 39 5.58 5.63 -20.00
C LYS A 39 5.89 6.54 -21.20
N LYS A 40 4.89 6.83 -22.05
CA LYS A 40 5.04 7.74 -23.20
C LYS A 40 5.24 9.21 -22.81
N MET A 41 4.84 9.61 -21.60
CA MET A 41 5.10 10.95 -21.07
C MET A 41 6.50 11.12 -20.47
N THR A 42 7.22 10.02 -20.19
CA THR A 42 8.50 10.04 -19.46
C THR A 42 9.68 9.41 -20.19
N SER A 43 9.49 8.74 -21.35
CA SER A 43 10.60 8.10 -22.06
C SER A 43 11.31 9.02 -23.06
N SER A 44 12.59 9.31 -22.76
CA SER A 44 13.60 9.75 -23.73
C SER A 44 13.82 8.67 -24.82
N PRO A 45 14.07 9.05 -26.09
CA PRO A 45 14.04 8.13 -27.22
C PRO A 45 15.43 7.50 -27.46
N PHE A 46 15.80 6.43 -26.74
CA PHE A 46 16.92 5.58 -27.17
C PHE A 46 16.72 4.09 -26.85
N ALA A 47 16.54 3.33 -27.94
CA ALA A 47 17.01 1.97 -28.25
C ALA A 47 16.81 0.79 -27.26
N GLY A 48 15.93 -0.13 -27.67
CA GLY A 48 16.39 -1.44 -28.14
C GLY A 48 16.98 -2.42 -27.13
N THR A 49 16.41 -2.54 -25.93
CA THR A 49 16.62 -3.70 -25.06
C THR A 49 15.25 -4.23 -24.68
N LYS A 50 15.08 -5.55 -24.47
CA LYS A 50 13.88 -6.06 -23.76
C LYS A 50 13.94 -5.43 -22.37
N GLU A 51 13.33 -4.26 -22.23
CA GLU A 51 13.27 -3.52 -20.97
C GLU A 51 12.53 -4.40 -19.97
N LEU A 52 13.32 -5.06 -19.12
CA LEU A 52 12.80 -5.66 -17.92
C LEU A 52 12.15 -4.52 -17.14
N MET A 53 10.84 -4.63 -16.96
CA MET A 53 10.03 -3.73 -16.15
C MET A 53 10.77 -3.44 -14.83
N GLY A 54 10.87 -2.15 -14.46
CA GLY A 54 11.54 -1.76 -13.22
C GLY A 54 10.85 -2.36 -12.00
N GLU A 55 11.55 -2.55 -10.89
CA GLU A 55 10.97 -3.16 -9.67
C GLU A 55 9.74 -2.40 -9.14
N GLU A 56 9.72 -1.06 -9.25
CA GLU A 56 8.55 -0.23 -8.93
C GLU A 56 7.35 -0.53 -9.82
N GLU A 57 7.59 -0.69 -11.13
CA GLU A 57 6.55 -0.97 -12.12
C GLU A 57 5.96 -2.38 -11.92
N LYS A 58 6.82 -3.36 -11.60
CA LYS A 58 6.37 -4.73 -11.26
C LYS A 58 5.49 -4.74 -10.02
N LEU A 59 5.93 -4.04 -8.98
CA LEU A 59 5.17 -3.93 -7.74
C LEU A 59 3.83 -3.22 -7.96
N THR A 60 3.84 -2.15 -8.76
CA THR A 60 2.61 -1.45 -9.17
C THR A 60 1.67 -2.39 -9.89
N ALA A 61 2.14 -3.12 -10.91
CA ALA A 61 1.32 -4.07 -11.66
C ALA A 61 0.73 -5.17 -10.77
N LEU A 62 1.53 -5.70 -9.84
CA LEU A 62 1.10 -6.71 -8.88
C LEU A 62 0.01 -6.16 -7.95
N LEU A 63 0.22 -5.00 -7.34
CA LEU A 63 -0.76 -4.37 -6.46
C LEU A 63 -2.05 -4.00 -7.21
N THR A 64 -1.94 -3.47 -8.43
CA THR A 64 -3.08 -3.21 -9.30
C THR A 64 -3.87 -4.48 -9.63
N LEU A 65 -3.18 -5.60 -9.91
CA LEU A 65 -3.85 -6.90 -10.07
C LEU A 65 -4.61 -7.29 -8.80
N PHE A 66 -3.98 -7.20 -7.65
CA PHE A 66 -4.63 -7.50 -6.37
C PHE A 66 -5.87 -6.63 -6.14
N PHE A 67 -5.80 -5.32 -6.36
CA PHE A 67 -6.95 -4.42 -6.17
C PHE A 67 -8.04 -4.64 -7.22
N SER A 68 -7.70 -4.92 -8.48
CA SER A 68 -8.69 -5.24 -9.52
C SER A 68 -9.43 -6.56 -9.27
N CYS A 69 -8.81 -7.51 -8.58
CA CYS A 69 -9.44 -8.75 -8.15
C CYS A 69 -10.25 -8.60 -6.84
N ALA A 70 -10.07 -7.49 -6.12
CA ALA A 70 -10.68 -7.26 -4.82
C ALA A 70 -12.16 -6.89 -4.96
N LYS A 71 -13.00 -7.90 -5.17
CA LYS A 71 -14.47 -7.79 -5.21
C LYS A 71 -15.05 -7.69 -3.80
N SER A 72 -14.63 -6.68 -3.03
CA SER A 72 -15.12 -6.41 -1.66
C SER A 72 -14.57 -7.31 -0.54
N GLU A 73 -13.46 -8.03 -0.76
CA GLU A 73 -12.76 -8.76 0.31
C GLU A 73 -11.56 -7.95 0.84
N GLU A 74 -11.42 -7.89 2.16
CA GLU A 74 -10.24 -7.37 2.85
C GLU A 74 -9.06 -8.33 2.67
N PHE A 75 -7.87 -7.80 2.41
CA PHE A 75 -6.68 -8.64 2.24
C PHE A 75 -5.39 -7.89 2.61
N GLN A 76 -4.37 -8.66 2.95
CA GLN A 76 -3.05 -8.14 3.31
C GLN A 76 -1.97 -8.80 2.46
N VAL A 77 -0.98 -8.00 2.05
CA VAL A 77 0.18 -8.45 1.26
C VAL A 77 1.46 -7.95 1.92
N GLU A 78 2.46 -8.81 1.96
CA GLU A 78 3.80 -8.49 2.46
C GLU A 78 4.84 -8.77 1.38
N PHE A 79 5.82 -7.88 1.19
CA PHE A 79 6.92 -8.09 0.23
C PHE A 79 8.18 -7.33 0.65
N SER A 80 9.31 -7.58 -0.03
CA SER A 80 10.58 -6.96 0.32
C SER A 80 10.61 -5.44 0.09
N ALA A 81 11.11 -4.68 1.06
CA ALA A 81 11.34 -3.23 0.99
C ALA A 81 12.52 -2.80 0.11
N ARG A 82 13.15 -3.74 -0.61
CA ARG A 82 14.12 -3.43 -1.67
C ARG A 82 13.47 -2.67 -2.83
N ALA A 83 12.19 -2.93 -3.09
CA ALA A 83 11.42 -2.13 -4.04
C ALA A 83 11.03 -0.77 -3.42
N PRO A 84 11.13 0.34 -4.18
CA PRO A 84 10.55 1.60 -3.74
C PRO A 84 9.03 1.44 -3.61
N LEU A 85 8.43 2.12 -2.64
CA LEU A 85 6.98 2.20 -2.59
C LEU A 85 6.46 2.86 -3.87
N PRO A 86 5.40 2.34 -4.49
CA PRO A 86 4.82 2.94 -5.66
C PRO A 86 4.42 4.39 -5.41
N ASN A 87 4.64 5.25 -6.39
CA ASN A 87 4.35 6.69 -6.26
C ASN A 87 2.85 7.03 -6.37
N TRP A 88 1.95 6.06 -6.46
CA TRP A 88 0.50 6.30 -6.60
C TRP A 88 -0.26 6.41 -5.27
N PHE A 89 0.40 6.23 -4.12
CA PHE A 89 -0.24 6.54 -2.83
C PHE A 89 -0.66 8.02 -2.78
N THR A 90 -1.93 8.29 -2.46
CA THR A 90 -2.47 9.66 -2.45
C THR A 90 -1.80 10.49 -1.35
N CYS A 91 -1.63 9.88 -0.19
CA CYS A 91 -0.96 10.47 0.95
C CYS A 91 0.21 9.57 1.31
N ARG A 92 1.44 10.10 1.26
CA ARG A 92 2.65 9.38 1.64
C ARG A 92 3.54 10.30 2.46
N GLN A 93 4.10 9.76 3.53
CA GLN A 93 5.12 10.44 4.31
C GLN A 93 6.35 9.54 4.40
N ASP A 94 7.45 10.03 3.84
CA ASP A 94 8.77 9.44 4.00
C ASP A 94 9.45 10.11 5.20
N VAL A 95 9.83 9.32 6.19
CA VAL A 95 10.58 9.79 7.36
C VAL A 95 12.03 9.38 7.19
N ASN A 96 12.87 10.38 6.92
CA ASN A 96 14.32 10.27 7.03
C ASN A 96 14.72 10.47 8.48
N TRP A 97 15.47 9.50 9.01
CA TRP A 97 15.99 9.56 10.36
C TRP A 97 17.29 10.36 10.36
N ASP A 98 17.25 11.61 10.83
CA ASP A 98 18.50 12.29 11.14
C ASP A 98 19.08 11.72 12.43
N VAL A 99 20.41 11.55 12.41
CA VAL A 99 21.23 10.84 13.41
C VAL A 99 21.15 11.50 14.81
N ASN A 100 20.56 12.70 14.92
CA ASN A 100 20.45 13.50 16.14
C ASN A 100 19.01 13.63 16.70
N SER A 101 18.05 12.82 16.24
CA SER A 101 16.62 13.06 16.53
C SER A 101 16.17 12.57 17.93
N GLU A 102 16.10 13.49 18.90
CA GLU A 102 15.61 13.25 20.27
C GLU A 102 14.10 13.01 20.39
N VAL A 103 13.28 13.24 19.35
CA VAL A 103 11.85 12.96 19.43
C VAL A 103 11.34 12.42 18.10
N ILE A 104 11.24 11.10 18.04
CA ILE A 104 10.58 10.41 16.94
C ILE A 104 9.09 10.61 17.17
N ASN A 105 8.41 11.31 16.24
CA ASN A 105 6.95 11.23 16.20
C ASN A 105 6.59 9.77 15.91
N LYS A 106 6.17 9.07 16.96
CA LYS A 106 5.73 7.68 16.88
C LYS A 106 4.38 7.56 16.17
N GLU A 107 3.72 8.69 15.93
CA GLU A 107 2.36 8.77 15.40
C GLU A 107 2.38 9.63 14.13
N HIS A 108 1.77 9.09 13.07
CA HIS A 108 1.62 9.73 11.78
C HIS A 108 0.15 9.65 11.35
N GLU A 109 -0.51 10.79 11.22
CA GLU A 109 -1.91 10.88 10.86
C GLU A 109 -2.09 11.41 9.44
N PHE A 110 -2.99 10.79 8.68
CA PHE A 110 -3.45 11.21 7.37
C PHE A 110 -4.96 11.42 7.41
N CYS A 111 -5.43 12.48 6.76
CA CYS A 111 -6.84 12.79 6.59
C CYS A 111 -7.24 12.56 5.14
N ILE A 112 -8.24 11.72 4.89
CA ILE A 112 -8.76 11.42 3.56
C ILE A 112 -10.24 11.72 3.51
N GLU A 113 -10.62 12.64 2.62
CA GLU A 113 -12.02 12.96 2.36
C GLU A 113 -12.72 11.79 1.67
N ILE A 114 -13.93 11.47 2.12
CA ILE A 114 -14.74 10.43 1.52
C ILE A 114 -15.58 11.08 0.42
N PRO A 115 -15.51 10.61 -0.84
CA PRO A 115 -16.31 11.17 -1.91
C PRO A 115 -17.82 11.06 -1.60
N GLN A 116 -18.46 12.21 -1.40
CA GLN A 116 -19.90 12.29 -1.12
C GLN A 116 -20.71 11.71 -2.29
N ASN A 117 -21.86 11.08 -1.98
CA ASN A 117 -22.80 10.49 -2.95
C ASN A 117 -22.26 9.35 -3.81
N SER A 118 -21.11 8.78 -3.44
CA SER A 118 -20.56 7.66 -4.18
C SER A 118 -21.07 6.32 -3.67
N ASN A 119 -21.32 5.37 -4.58
CA ASN A 119 -21.55 4.00 -4.17
C ASN A 119 -20.31 3.49 -3.45
N TRP A 120 -20.46 2.96 -2.24
CA TRP A 120 -19.36 2.40 -1.46
C TRP A 120 -18.99 0.99 -1.91
N ASP A 121 -19.89 0.33 -2.64
CA ASP A 121 -19.63 -0.96 -3.26
C ASP A 121 -18.46 -0.77 -4.23
N ASN A 122 -17.37 -1.51 -4.01
CA ASN A 122 -16.08 -1.46 -4.73
C ASN A 122 -15.08 -0.36 -4.30
N LYS A 123 -15.40 0.44 -3.28
CA LYS A 123 -14.43 1.39 -2.71
C LYS A 123 -13.65 0.78 -1.55
N GLY A 124 -12.43 1.26 -1.35
CA GLY A 124 -11.59 0.78 -0.26
C GLY A 124 -10.48 1.73 0.13
N LEU A 125 -9.92 1.50 1.31
CA LEU A 125 -8.68 2.11 1.77
C LEU A 125 -7.54 1.13 1.55
N VAL A 126 -6.44 1.62 0.99
CA VAL A 126 -5.17 0.91 0.97
C VAL A 126 -4.23 1.59 1.94
N LEU A 127 -3.77 0.83 2.91
CA LEU A 127 -2.80 1.22 3.91
C LEU A 127 -1.45 0.61 3.54
N CYS A 128 -0.37 1.34 3.78
CA CYS A 128 0.97 0.86 3.49
C CYS A 128 1.97 1.29 4.55
N ILE A 129 2.83 0.34 4.94
CA ILE A 129 3.97 0.57 5.83
C ILE A 129 5.21 -0.03 5.17
N GLN A 130 6.21 0.81 4.89
CA GLN A 130 7.54 0.37 4.52
C GLN A 130 8.48 0.51 5.70
N TRP A 131 9.12 -0.61 6.05
CA TRP A 131 10.06 -0.70 7.16
C TRP A 131 11.42 -1.16 6.65
N ARG A 132 12.40 -0.25 6.60
CA ARG A 132 13.77 -0.56 6.13
C ARG A 132 14.78 -0.82 7.23
N SER A 133 14.37 -0.75 8.50
CA SER A 133 15.27 -0.99 9.64
C SER A 133 15.65 -2.48 9.74
N LEU A 134 16.80 -2.75 10.37
CA LEU A 134 17.29 -4.09 10.67
C LEU A 134 16.60 -4.72 11.90
N ALA A 135 15.88 -3.92 12.68
CA ALA A 135 15.12 -4.39 13.84
C ALA A 135 13.68 -4.72 13.48
N ARG A 136 13.04 -5.56 14.30
CA ARG A 136 11.59 -5.75 14.25
C ARG A 136 10.89 -4.54 14.88
N SER A 137 9.72 -4.22 14.38
CA SER A 137 8.85 -3.20 14.96
C SER A 137 7.41 -3.68 15.05
N ARG A 138 6.66 -3.10 15.99
CA ARG A 138 5.20 -3.24 16.06
C ARG A 138 4.56 -1.94 15.62
N HIS A 139 3.69 -2.04 14.64
CA HIS A 139 2.88 -0.93 14.13
C HIS A 139 1.41 -1.19 14.42
N SER A 140 0.70 -0.17 14.88
CA SER A 140 -0.75 -0.18 15.00
C SER A 140 -1.34 0.82 14.02
N VAL A 141 -2.46 0.45 13.39
CA VAL A 141 -3.22 1.35 12.52
C VAL A 141 -4.55 1.67 13.18
N TYR A 142 -4.87 2.95 13.24
CA TYR A 142 -6.14 3.44 13.73
C TYR A 142 -6.88 4.16 12.61
N ILE A 143 -8.20 3.98 12.56
CA ILE A 143 -9.08 4.75 11.68
C ILE A 143 -10.14 5.40 12.56
N ASN A 144 -10.21 6.74 12.52
CA ASN A 144 -11.09 7.56 13.34
C ASN A 144 -10.98 7.24 14.85
N GLY A 145 -9.76 6.96 15.31
CA GLY A 145 -9.45 6.64 16.71
C GLY A 145 -9.68 5.18 17.12
N ILE A 146 -10.24 4.35 16.24
CA ILE A 146 -10.45 2.91 16.50
C ILE A 146 -9.25 2.13 15.97
N LYS A 147 -8.72 1.18 16.75
CA LYS A 147 -7.62 0.31 16.29
C LYS A 147 -8.14 -0.71 15.29
N PHE A 148 -7.67 -0.62 14.05
CA PHE A 148 -8.06 -1.49 12.95
C PHE A 148 -7.09 -2.65 12.74
N ASP A 149 -5.80 -2.41 12.97
CA ASP A 149 -4.79 -3.43 12.76
C ASP A 149 -3.60 -3.27 13.72
N GLU A 150 -2.90 -4.37 13.94
CA GLU A 150 -1.59 -4.44 14.57
C GLU A 150 -0.69 -5.38 13.77
N LYS A 151 0.39 -4.83 13.21
CA LYS A 151 1.33 -5.58 12.39
C LYS A 151 2.73 -5.58 13.01
N MET A 152 3.25 -6.78 13.23
CA MET A 152 4.68 -6.99 13.47
C MET A 152 5.40 -6.94 12.12
N MET A 153 6.27 -5.95 11.95
CA MET A 153 7.06 -5.76 10.72
C MET A 153 8.42 -6.43 10.86
N TRP A 154 8.77 -7.23 9.87
CA TRP A 154 10.10 -7.79 9.72
C TRP A 154 11.06 -6.77 9.11
N PRO A 155 12.38 -6.96 9.31
CA PRO A 155 13.38 -6.10 8.68
C PRO A 155 13.25 -6.06 7.17
N SER A 156 13.36 -4.86 6.58
CA SER A 156 13.32 -4.67 5.13
C SER A 156 12.03 -5.21 4.47
N THR A 157 10.89 -4.93 5.07
CA THR A 157 9.57 -5.39 4.63
C THR A 157 8.63 -4.23 4.32
N VAL A 158 7.80 -4.41 3.31
CA VAL A 158 6.61 -3.59 3.05
C VAL A 158 5.37 -4.42 3.33
N TRP A 159 4.44 -3.82 4.04
CA TRP A 159 3.12 -4.36 4.29
C TRP A 159 2.07 -3.45 3.67
N VAL A 160 1.14 -4.06 2.94
CA VAL A 160 0.00 -3.39 2.31
C VAL A 160 -1.28 -4.06 2.81
N HIS A 161 -2.25 -3.27 3.22
CA HIS A 161 -3.56 -3.74 3.66
C HIS A 161 -4.66 -3.00 2.92
N TYR A 162 -5.46 -3.73 2.15
CA TYR A 162 -6.69 -3.23 1.54
C TYR A 162 -7.89 -3.55 2.42
N ILE A 163 -8.69 -2.53 2.72
CA ILE A 163 -9.91 -2.64 3.52
C ILE A 163 -11.07 -2.04 2.71
N PRO A 164 -12.08 -2.83 2.33
CA PRO A 164 -13.29 -2.32 1.70
C PRO A 164 -13.99 -1.27 2.58
N PHE A 165 -14.56 -0.23 1.99
CA PHE A 165 -15.30 0.80 2.73
C PHE A 165 -16.44 0.19 3.55
N VAL A 166 -17.17 -0.77 2.98
CA VAL A 166 -18.22 -1.49 3.70
C VAL A 166 -17.70 -2.14 4.99
N THR A 167 -16.46 -2.65 4.99
CA THR A 167 -15.80 -3.20 6.17
C THR A 167 -15.41 -2.11 7.15
N VAL A 168 -14.87 -0.98 6.67
CA VAL A 168 -14.52 0.16 7.52
C VAL A 168 -15.74 0.72 8.22
N ILE A 169 -16.80 1.05 7.46
CA ILE A 169 -18.04 1.61 8.00
C ILE A 169 -18.70 0.65 8.98
N ARG A 170 -18.75 -0.66 8.68
CA ARG A 170 -19.27 -1.66 9.62
C ARG A 170 -18.50 -1.63 10.94
N ARG A 171 -17.17 -1.67 10.92
CA ARG A 171 -16.33 -1.63 12.15
C ARG A 171 -16.53 -0.34 12.94
N LEU A 172 -16.67 0.81 12.26
CA LEU A 172 -16.97 2.09 12.92
C LEU A 172 -18.35 2.06 13.57
N SER A 173 -19.37 1.57 12.86
CA SER A 173 -20.74 1.42 13.35
C SER A 173 -20.81 0.48 14.56
N ASP A 174 -20.07 -0.63 14.54
CA ASP A 174 -20.01 -1.59 15.67
C ASP A 174 -19.42 -0.94 16.94
N CYS A 175 -18.61 0.11 16.78
CA CYS A 175 -18.08 0.92 17.88
C CYS A 175 -18.99 2.12 18.25
N GLY A 176 -20.19 2.21 17.67
CA GLY A 176 -21.15 3.31 17.91
C GLY A 176 -20.77 4.63 17.24
N MET A 177 -19.83 4.62 16.28
CA MET A 177 -19.43 5.81 15.54
C MET A 177 -20.36 6.02 14.33
N PRO A 178 -20.79 7.26 14.05
CA PRO A 178 -21.51 7.55 12.82
C PRO A 178 -20.60 7.34 11.60
N PRO A 179 -21.17 7.10 10.40
CA PRO A 179 -20.40 7.15 9.17
C PRO A 179 -19.67 8.48 9.06
N PRO A 180 -18.34 8.49 8.90
CA PRO A 180 -17.60 9.73 8.86
C PRO A 180 -17.67 10.37 7.47
N ASP A 181 -17.52 11.68 7.41
CA ASP A 181 -17.31 12.43 6.16
C ASP A 181 -15.84 12.37 5.70
N MET A 182 -14.95 11.96 6.60
CA MET A 182 -13.51 11.89 6.39
C MET A 182 -12.89 10.76 7.22
N PHE A 183 -11.97 10.00 6.63
CA PHE A 183 -11.15 9.05 7.36
C PHE A 183 -9.91 9.71 7.93
N ARG A 184 -9.70 9.58 9.24
CA ARG A 184 -8.47 9.92 9.95
C ARG A 184 -7.69 8.64 10.20
N VAL A 185 -6.68 8.39 9.38
CA VAL A 185 -5.86 7.19 9.44
C VAL A 185 -4.57 7.51 10.18
N MET A 186 -4.34 6.87 11.32
CA MET A 186 -3.16 7.07 12.15
C MET A 186 -2.31 5.80 12.21
N PHE A 187 -1.05 5.92 11.83
CA PHE A 187 -0.04 4.89 12.04
C PHE A 187 0.72 5.20 13.33
N ARG A 188 0.78 4.22 14.23
CA ARG A 188 1.50 4.33 15.49
C ARG A 188 2.58 3.26 15.58
N LEU A 189 3.82 3.69 15.80
CA LEU A 189 4.93 2.83 16.15
C LEU A 189 4.94 2.61 17.67
N GLU A 190 4.67 1.40 18.12
CA GLU A 190 4.60 1.09 19.56
C GLU A 190 5.95 0.69 20.13
N TYR A 191 6.72 -0.08 19.38
CA TYR A 191 7.96 -0.68 19.87
C TYR A 191 9.02 -0.72 18.78
N GLU A 192 10.19 -0.21 19.11
CA GLU A 192 11.38 -0.33 18.29
C GLU A 192 12.53 -0.83 19.15
N TYR A 193 13.07 -2.00 18.81
CA TYR A 193 14.26 -2.55 19.46
C TYR A 193 15.50 -2.14 18.66
N THR A 194 15.91 -0.88 18.71
CA THR A 194 17.12 -0.45 17.98
C THR A 194 18.20 0.08 18.91
N ARG A 195 19.35 -0.61 18.88
CA ARG A 195 20.67 -0.03 19.22
C ARG A 195 21.29 0.70 18.03
N THR A 196 20.68 0.61 16.85
CA THR A 196 21.21 1.08 15.56
C THR A 196 20.29 2.13 14.95
N SER A 197 20.86 3.17 14.35
CA SER A 197 20.10 4.23 13.67
C SER A 197 19.09 3.64 12.68
N PRO A 198 17.80 3.94 12.81
CA PRO A 198 16.79 3.42 11.89
C PRO A 198 17.03 3.95 10.49
N SER A 199 17.14 3.05 9.52
CA SER A 199 17.02 3.37 8.10
C SER A 199 15.57 3.76 7.79
N GLY A 200 15.41 4.70 6.85
CA GLY A 200 14.17 5.44 6.59
C GLY A 200 12.88 4.60 6.49
N ARG A 201 11.76 5.24 6.79
CA ARG A 201 10.43 4.63 6.82
C ARG A 201 9.49 5.39 5.92
N SER A 202 8.46 4.69 5.47
CA SER A 202 7.40 5.34 4.72
C SER A 202 6.05 4.80 5.14
N TRP A 203 5.09 5.69 5.32
CA TRP A 203 3.68 5.36 5.49
C TRP A 203 2.90 5.90 4.32
N GLY A 204 1.91 5.14 3.87
CA GLY A 204 1.07 5.50 2.75
C GLY A 204 -0.39 5.18 3.02
N VAL A 205 -1.27 6.05 2.56
CA VAL A 205 -2.70 5.80 2.47
C VAL A 205 -3.18 6.20 1.08
N HIS A 206 -4.01 5.35 0.50
CA HIS A 206 -4.63 5.59 -0.79
C HIS A 206 -6.10 5.21 -0.75
N LEU A 207 -6.92 6.01 -1.42
CA LEU A 207 -8.34 5.73 -1.60
C LEU A 207 -8.51 5.05 -2.96
N ILE A 208 -9.06 3.84 -2.96
CA ILE A 208 -9.49 3.14 -4.17
C ILE A 208 -10.93 3.60 -4.45
N ASP A 209 -11.10 4.37 -5.52
CA ASP A 209 -12.41 4.65 -6.12
C ASP A 209 -12.61 3.80 -7.39
N ASP A 210 -13.81 3.86 -7.97
CA ASP A 210 -14.34 2.99 -9.04
C ASP A 210 -13.53 2.99 -10.38
N TRP A 211 -12.28 3.44 -10.39
CA TRP A 211 -11.52 3.71 -11.61
C TRP A 211 -10.05 3.29 -11.55
N TRP A 212 -9.75 2.16 -10.91
CA TRP A 212 -8.54 1.40 -11.25
C TRP A 212 -8.81 0.40 -12.38
N VAL A 213 -9.15 0.96 -13.56
CA VAL A 213 -9.21 0.28 -14.86
C VAL A 213 -8.72 1.19 -15.98
#